data_AF-R9IQY7-F1
#
_entry.id   AF-R9IQY7-F1
#
_cell.length_a   1.000
_cell.length_b   1.000
_cell.length_c   1.000
_cell.angle_alpha   90.00
_cell.angle_beta   90.00
_cell.angle_gamma   90.00
#
_symmetry.space_group_name_H-M   'P 1'
#
loop_
_entity.id
_entity.type
_entity.pdbx_description
1 polymer ?
#
loop_
_entity_poly.entity_id
_entity_poly.type
_entity_poly.pdbx_seq_one_letter_code
_entity_poly.pdbx_strand_id
1 'polypeptide(L)'
;MLGDEELKKKWEKDRPFFFGALYQTVKGVLGDGNPSANPSPVRMVDFYEMAVKAGRQLGYSEEKIYETFRLNRKKINEAVVSGNALLTVIENFMEREGNREGIKSRVSDFYRDLKIYVMEDCGINGRSFPGAPEVMTRKMSEDRSNLEDAGIYYEIKKGKNARYIEIWRQ
;
A
#
# COMPACT_ATOMS: atom_id res chain seq x y z
N MET A 1 -35.99 -8.11 17.19
CA MET A 1 -34.84 -7.29 17.66
C MET A 1 -34.82 -7.37 19.17
N LEU A 2 -33.66 -7.58 19.77
CA LEU A 2 -33.50 -7.47 21.23
C LEU A 2 -33.73 -6.01 21.64
N GLY A 3 -34.37 -5.79 22.79
CA GLY A 3 -34.46 -4.45 23.37
C GLY A 3 -33.12 -4.01 23.96
N ASP A 4 -32.92 -2.69 24.08
CA ASP A 4 -31.65 -2.10 24.54
C ASP A 4 -31.20 -2.62 25.92
N GLU A 5 -32.13 -2.82 26.86
CA GLU A 5 -31.81 -3.38 28.17
C GLU A 5 -31.34 -4.83 28.11
N GLU A 6 -31.89 -5.61 27.19
CA GLU A 6 -31.57 -7.03 27.02
C GLU A 6 -30.20 -7.19 26.33
N LEU A 7 -29.91 -6.32 25.36
CA LEU A 7 -28.57 -6.16 24.76
C LEU A 7 -27.53 -5.79 25.82
N LYS A 8 -27.85 -4.83 26.69
CA LYS A 8 -26.95 -4.41 27.78
C LYS A 8 -26.68 -5.54 28.75
N LYS A 9 -27.70 -6.27 29.21
CA LYS A 9 -27.54 -7.43 30.10
C LYS A 9 -26.67 -8.52 29.47
N LYS A 10 -26.86 -8.80 28.18
CA LYS A 10 -26.04 -9.77 27.44
C LYS A 10 -24.57 -9.31 27.35
N TRP A 11 -24.34 -8.03 27.02
CA TRP A 11 -22.99 -7.46 26.99
C TRP A 11 -22.28 -7.53 28.35
N GLU A 12 -22.95 -7.16 29.45
CA GLU A 12 -22.39 -7.25 30.81
C GLU A 12 -21.98 -8.70 31.14
N LYS A 13 -22.80 -9.68 30.75
CA LYS A 13 -22.53 -11.10 30.95
C LYS A 13 -21.35 -11.59 30.12
N ASP A 14 -21.24 -11.16 28.87
CA ASP A 14 -20.22 -11.62 27.93
C ASP A 14 -18.87 -10.91 28.14
N ARG A 15 -18.87 -9.69 28.71
CA ARG A 15 -17.67 -8.88 28.95
C ARG A 15 -16.50 -9.62 29.63
N PRO A 16 -16.67 -10.33 30.76
CA PRO A 16 -15.55 -11.04 31.37
C PRO A 16 -14.96 -12.13 30.46
N PHE A 17 -15.79 -12.75 29.60
CA PHE A 17 -15.32 -13.74 28.63
C PHE A 17 -14.49 -13.09 27.53
N PHE A 18 -14.92 -11.95 26.99
CA PHE A 18 -14.12 -11.18 26.04
C PHE A 18 -12.77 -10.76 26.65
N PHE A 19 -12.79 -10.24 27.88
CA PHE A 19 -11.57 -9.83 28.58
C PHE A 19 -10.62 -11.01 28.81
N GLY A 20 -11.13 -12.15 29.27
CA GLY A 20 -10.36 -13.37 29.43
C GLY A 20 -9.75 -13.86 28.11
N ALA A 21 -10.53 -13.86 27.03
CA ALA A 21 -10.07 -14.25 25.70
C ALA A 21 -8.97 -13.34 25.18
N LEU A 22 -9.07 -12.03 25.40
CA LEU A 22 -8.02 -11.06 25.05
C LEU A 22 -6.72 -11.37 25.81
N TYR A 23 -6.79 -11.59 27.13
CA TYR A 23 -5.61 -11.94 27.93
C TYR A 23 -4.97 -13.26 27.52
N GLN A 24 -5.78 -14.29 27.25
CA GLN A 24 -5.28 -15.58 26.77
C GLN A 24 -4.59 -15.43 25.41
N THR A 25 -5.16 -14.62 24.52
CA THR A 25 -4.57 -14.32 23.22
C THR A 25 -3.23 -13.63 23.37
N VAL A 26 -3.15 -12.56 24.16
CA VAL A 26 -1.89 -11.82 24.41
C VAL A 26 -0.84 -12.73 25.04
N LYS A 27 -1.21 -13.52 26.05
CA LYS A 27 -0.32 -14.50 26.68
C LYS A 27 0.21 -15.51 25.65
N GLY A 28 -0.67 -16.02 24.79
CA GLY A 28 -0.31 -16.96 23.72
C GLY A 28 0.66 -16.33 22.72
N VAL A 29 0.41 -15.09 22.28
CA VAL A 29 1.28 -14.35 21.36
C VAL A 29 2.68 -14.14 21.93
N LEU A 30 2.77 -13.71 23.20
CA LEU A 30 4.04 -13.47 23.87
C LEU A 30 4.84 -14.77 24.09
N GLY A 31 4.15 -15.91 24.23
CA GLY A 31 4.76 -17.23 24.34
C GLY A 31 5.04 -17.91 22.99
N ASP A 32 4.54 -17.38 21.87
CA ASP A 32 4.70 -17.99 20.55
C ASP A 32 6.06 -17.61 19.93
N GLY A 33 7.00 -18.56 20.00
CA GLY A 33 8.32 -18.48 19.38
C GLY A 33 8.37 -18.92 17.92
N ASN A 34 7.25 -19.36 17.32
CA ASN A 34 7.26 -19.89 15.96
C ASN A 34 7.28 -18.74 14.93
N PRO A 35 8.20 -18.75 13.95
CA PRO A 35 8.25 -17.75 12.89
C PRO A 35 7.06 -17.91 11.93
N SER A 36 6.75 -16.87 11.15
CA SER A 36 5.74 -16.97 10.09
C SER A 36 6.22 -17.85 8.94
N ALA A 37 5.31 -18.64 8.34
CA ALA A 37 5.66 -19.52 7.22
C ALA A 37 5.97 -18.74 5.93
N ASN A 38 5.31 -17.60 5.72
CA ASN A 38 5.47 -16.75 4.54
C ASN A 38 6.21 -15.45 4.88
N PRO A 39 7.01 -14.91 3.94
CA PRO A 39 7.52 -13.54 4.04
C PRO A 39 6.37 -12.54 4.17
N SER A 40 6.60 -11.45 4.91
CA SER A 40 5.58 -10.41 5.10
C SER A 40 5.14 -9.81 3.77
N PRO A 41 3.82 -9.75 3.48
CA PRO A 41 3.29 -9.06 2.30
C PRO A 41 3.27 -7.52 2.47
N VAL A 42 3.67 -7.00 3.63
CA VAL A 42 3.67 -5.57 3.97
C VAL A 42 5.01 -5.14 4.56
N ARG A 43 5.31 -3.83 4.47
CA ARG A 43 6.58 -3.26 4.96
C ARG A 43 6.76 -3.33 6.48
N MET A 44 5.66 -3.29 7.25
CA MET A 44 5.71 -3.44 8.70
C MET A 44 5.82 -4.93 9.08
N VAL A 45 7.01 -5.49 8.90
CA VAL A 45 7.28 -6.93 9.11
C VAL A 45 6.95 -7.34 10.55
N ASP A 46 7.43 -6.61 11.55
CA ASP A 46 7.17 -6.91 12.97
C ASP A 46 5.67 -6.94 13.29
N PHE A 47 4.90 -6.04 12.68
CA PHE A 47 3.45 -6.01 12.84
C PHE A 47 2.78 -7.22 12.20
N TYR A 48 3.21 -7.61 11.00
CA TYR A 48 2.72 -8.81 10.34
C TYR A 48 3.04 -10.08 11.15
N GLU A 49 4.25 -10.18 11.70
CA GLU A 49 4.64 -11.30 12.56
C GLU A 49 3.77 -11.38 13.81
N MET A 50 3.51 -10.25 14.48
CA MET A 50 2.58 -10.21 15.62
C MET A 50 1.16 -10.61 15.23
N ALA A 51 0.69 -10.17 14.05
CA ALA A 51 -0.64 -10.51 13.56
C ALA A 51 -0.77 -12.00 13.23
N VAL A 52 0.26 -12.62 12.66
CA VAL A 52 0.34 -14.07 12.43
C VAL A 52 0.21 -14.82 13.75
N LYS A 53 1.03 -14.46 14.75
CA LYS A 53 0.97 -15.08 16.09
C LYS A 53 -0.40 -14.91 16.73
N ALA A 54 -0.98 -13.71 16.67
CA ALA A 54 -2.31 -13.44 17.21
C ALA A 54 -3.39 -14.26 16.51
N GLY A 55 -3.32 -14.36 15.19
CA GLY A 55 -4.27 -15.14 14.41
C GLY A 55 -4.22 -16.63 14.75
N ARG A 56 -3.02 -17.21 14.97
CA ARG A 56 -2.89 -18.60 15.43
C ARG A 56 -3.61 -18.84 16.75
N GLN A 57 -3.43 -17.95 17.73
CA GLN A 57 -4.11 -18.04 19.04
C GLN A 57 -5.63 -17.90 18.93
N LEU A 58 -6.09 -17.16 17.92
CA LEU A 58 -7.52 -16.99 17.60
C LEU A 58 -8.06 -18.07 16.65
N GLY A 59 -7.26 -19.07 16.27
CA GLY A 59 -7.68 -20.19 15.41
C GLY A 59 -7.73 -19.88 13.91
N TYR A 60 -7.07 -18.82 13.45
CA TYR A 60 -6.90 -18.52 12.03
C TYR A 60 -5.66 -19.20 11.46
N SER A 61 -5.78 -19.70 10.22
CA SER A 61 -4.61 -20.18 9.47
C SER A 61 -3.76 -19.00 8.99
N GLU A 62 -2.47 -19.24 8.81
CA GLU A 62 -1.53 -18.20 8.35
C GLU A 62 -1.84 -17.74 6.93
N GLU A 63 -2.32 -18.63 6.07
CA GLU A 63 -2.71 -18.32 4.69
C GLU A 63 -3.85 -17.30 4.67
N LYS A 64 -4.83 -17.45 5.58
CA LYS A 64 -5.94 -16.51 5.69
C LYS A 64 -5.47 -15.14 6.16
N ILE A 65 -4.49 -15.09 7.07
CA ILE A 65 -3.90 -13.84 7.55
C ILE A 65 -3.13 -13.18 6.41
N TYR A 66 -2.26 -13.93 5.73
CA TYR A 66 -1.49 -13.46 4.57
C TYR A 66 -2.39 -12.85 3.49
N GLU A 67 -3.43 -13.56 3.06
CA GLU A 67 -4.37 -13.07 2.05
C GLU A 67 -5.12 -11.82 2.52
N THR A 68 -5.48 -11.74 3.80
CA THR A 68 -6.13 -10.55 4.36
C THR A 68 -5.22 -9.32 4.27
N PHE A 69 -3.95 -9.47 4.64
CA PHE A 69 -2.97 -8.38 4.51
C PHE A 69 -2.73 -7.99 3.05
N ARG A 70 -2.62 -8.97 2.14
CA ARG A 70 -2.48 -8.73 0.70
C ARG A 70 -3.67 -7.97 0.13
N LEU A 71 -4.89 -8.36 0.48
CA LEU A 71 -6.12 -7.68 0.05
C LEU A 71 -6.25 -6.28 0.64
N ASN A 72 -5.86 -6.09 1.91
CA ASN A 72 -5.85 -4.78 2.54
C ASN A 72 -4.84 -3.84 1.86
N ARG A 73 -3.63 -4.33 1.58
CA ARG A 73 -2.64 -3.58 0.80
C ARG A 73 -3.18 -3.19 -0.57
N LYS A 74 -3.82 -4.12 -1.28
CA LYS A 74 -4.49 -3.84 -2.57
C LYS A 74 -5.54 -2.73 -2.45
N LYS A 75 -6.44 -2.80 -1.45
CA LYS A 75 -7.48 -1.78 -1.22
C LYS A 75 -6.89 -0.42 -0.88
N ILE A 76 -5.86 -0.38 -0.04
CA ILE A 76 -5.16 0.86 0.30
C ILE A 76 -4.51 1.45 -0.95
N ASN A 77 -3.84 0.62 -1.75
CA ASN A 77 -3.24 1.04 -3.01
C ASN A 77 -4.31 1.62 -3.96
N GLU A 78 -5.43 0.92 -4.16
CA GLU A 78 -6.53 1.40 -5.01
C GLU A 78 -7.09 2.75 -4.51
N ALA A 79 -7.22 2.94 -3.19
CA ALA A 79 -7.68 4.19 -2.59
C ALA A 79 -6.64 5.33 -2.72
N VAL A 80 -5.36 5.01 -2.57
CA VAL A 80 -4.24 5.97 -2.66
C VAL A 80 -4.02 6.40 -4.11
N VAL A 81 -4.05 5.45 -5.05
CA VAL A 81 -3.95 5.70 -6.49
C VAL A 81 -5.11 6.57 -6.94
N SER A 82 -6.36 6.20 -6.63
CA SER A 82 -7.54 6.99 -7.00
C SER A 82 -7.58 8.39 -6.38
N GLY A 83 -6.97 8.60 -5.21
CA GLY A 83 -6.83 9.90 -4.56
C GLY A 83 -5.70 10.78 -5.11
N ASN A 84 -4.74 10.20 -5.85
CA ASN A 84 -3.56 10.90 -6.35
C ASN A 84 -3.43 10.78 -7.87
N ALA A 85 -3.80 11.86 -8.57
CA ALA A 85 -3.76 11.93 -10.02
C ALA A 85 -2.36 11.62 -10.62
N LEU A 86 -1.26 11.95 -9.91
CA LEU A 86 0.08 11.65 -10.41
C LEU A 86 0.40 10.15 -10.34
N LEU A 87 0.01 9.48 -9.25
CA LEU A 87 0.22 8.03 -9.10
C LEU A 87 -0.59 7.23 -10.11
N THR A 88 -1.87 7.57 -10.27
CA THR A 88 -2.75 6.96 -11.30
C THR A 88 -2.13 7.06 -12.69
N VAL A 89 -1.63 8.25 -13.03
CA VAL A 89 -1.04 8.50 -14.35
C VAL A 89 0.24 7.70 -14.56
N ILE A 90 1.13 7.66 -13.56
CA ILE A 90 2.38 6.89 -13.65
C ILE A 90 2.06 5.40 -13.79
N GLU A 91 1.13 4.86 -12.99
CA GLU A 91 0.75 3.45 -13.05
C GLU A 91 0.18 3.07 -14.42
N ASN A 92 -0.83 3.80 -14.90
CA ASN A 92 -1.46 3.52 -16.18
C ASN A 92 -0.48 3.70 -17.36
N PHE A 93 0.39 4.72 -17.29
CA PHE A 93 1.43 4.94 -18.30
C PHE A 93 2.42 3.77 -18.34
N MET A 94 2.88 3.30 -17.18
CA MET A 94 3.79 2.16 -17.10
C MET A 94 3.15 0.86 -17.57
N GLU A 95 1.85 0.65 -17.33
CA GLU A 95 1.09 -0.50 -17.84
C GLU A 95 0.96 -0.47 -19.37
N ARG A 96 0.64 0.68 -19.95
CA ARG A 96 0.52 0.86 -21.40
C ARG A 96 1.83 0.54 -22.13
N GLU A 97 2.94 1.04 -21.60
CA GLU A 97 4.26 0.89 -22.23
C GLU A 97 4.85 -0.53 -22.08
N GLY A 98 4.15 -1.46 -21.42
CA GLY A 98 4.56 -2.87 -21.35
C GLY A 98 5.90 -3.12 -20.64
N ASN A 99 6.31 -2.21 -19.74
CA ASN A 99 7.68 -2.06 -19.26
C ASN A 99 8.15 -3.12 -18.27
N ARG A 100 8.53 -4.29 -18.77
CA ARG A 100 9.25 -5.31 -17.97
C ARG A 100 10.70 -4.93 -17.62
N GLU A 101 11.30 -3.93 -18.28
CA GLU A 101 12.71 -3.53 -18.08
C GLU A 101 12.90 -2.14 -17.44
N GLY A 102 11.82 -1.40 -17.18
CA GLY A 102 11.86 -0.06 -16.61
C GLY A 102 12.15 1.06 -17.63
N ILE A 103 11.66 2.27 -17.34
CA ILE A 103 11.79 3.47 -18.17
C ILE A 103 13.02 4.25 -17.72
N LYS A 104 13.89 4.59 -18.68
CA LYS A 104 15.07 5.46 -18.46
C LYS A 104 15.00 6.66 -19.38
N SER A 105 14.85 7.85 -18.81
CA SER A 105 14.78 9.08 -19.61
C SER A 105 15.20 10.32 -18.81
N ARG A 106 15.28 11.48 -19.46
CA ARG A 106 15.43 12.74 -18.72
C ARG A 106 14.13 13.02 -17.98
N VAL A 107 14.23 13.60 -16.79
CA VAL A 107 13.06 13.98 -15.98
C VAL A 107 12.10 14.89 -16.78
N SER A 108 12.63 15.78 -17.61
CA SER A 108 11.83 16.67 -18.47
C SER A 108 11.09 15.91 -19.57
N ASP A 109 11.72 14.87 -20.13
CA ASP A 109 11.11 14.05 -21.18
C ASP A 109 10.02 13.16 -20.57
N PHE A 110 10.32 12.48 -19.47
CA PHE A 110 9.32 11.71 -18.72
C PHE A 110 8.09 12.54 -18.34
N TYR A 111 8.30 13.76 -17.82
CA TYR A 111 7.21 14.68 -17.51
C TYR A 111 6.38 15.04 -18.75
N ARG A 112 7.02 15.31 -19.89
CA ARG A 112 6.33 15.62 -21.14
C ARG A 112 5.50 14.43 -21.60
N ASP A 113 6.05 13.23 -21.56
CA ASP A 113 5.39 12.02 -22.04
C ASP A 113 4.17 11.70 -21.15
N LEU A 114 4.30 11.81 -19.82
CA LEU A 114 3.16 11.69 -18.90
C LEU A 114 2.11 12.79 -19.15
N LYS A 115 2.53 14.02 -19.47
CA LYS A 115 1.60 15.12 -19.73
C LYS A 115 0.82 14.92 -21.02
N ILE A 116 1.47 14.41 -22.07
CA ILE A 116 0.81 14.02 -23.33
C ILE A 116 -0.20 12.90 -23.04
N TYR A 117 0.21 11.86 -22.32
CA TYR A 117 -0.66 10.77 -21.89
C TYR A 117 -1.89 11.25 -21.09
N VAL A 118 -1.71 12.23 -20.20
CA VAL A 118 -2.80 12.86 -19.45
C VAL A 118 -3.75 13.62 -20.36
N MET A 119 -3.26 14.27 -21.42
CA MET A 119 -4.12 15.06 -22.31
C MET A 119 -4.87 14.21 -23.32
N GLU A 120 -4.26 13.10 -23.77
CA GLU A 120 -4.80 12.27 -24.85
C GLU A 120 -5.61 11.08 -24.34
N ASP A 121 -5.19 10.43 -23.25
CA ASP A 121 -5.68 9.10 -22.87
C ASP A 121 -6.34 9.04 -21.48
N CYS A 122 -5.99 9.94 -20.57
CA CYS A 122 -6.64 10.02 -19.26
C CYS A 122 -7.60 11.20 -19.25
N GLY A 123 -8.91 10.99 -19.05
CA GLY A 123 -9.89 12.07 -18.82
C GLY A 123 -9.68 12.87 -17.51
N ILE A 124 -8.44 12.95 -17.01
CA ILE A 124 -8.02 13.64 -15.80
C ILE A 124 -7.90 15.13 -16.12
N ASN A 125 -8.54 15.95 -15.29
CA ASN A 125 -8.49 17.40 -15.44
C ASN A 125 -7.05 17.89 -15.28
N GLY A 126 -6.42 18.40 -16.34
CA GLY A 126 -4.98 18.77 -16.36
C GLY A 126 -4.53 19.75 -15.27
N ARG A 127 -5.46 20.39 -14.55
CA ARG A 127 -5.18 21.20 -13.35
C ARG A 127 -4.71 20.40 -12.13
N SER A 128 -5.05 19.11 -12.01
CA SER A 128 -4.61 18.26 -10.90
C SER A 128 -3.21 17.67 -11.12
N PHE A 129 -2.70 17.72 -12.36
CA PHE A 129 -1.38 17.23 -12.72
C PHE A 129 -0.29 18.26 -12.37
N PRO A 130 0.95 17.84 -12.03
CA PRO A 130 2.04 18.78 -11.77
C PRO A 130 2.26 19.75 -12.94
N GLY A 131 2.45 21.04 -12.63
CA GLY A 131 2.66 22.07 -13.66
C GLY A 131 4.07 22.09 -14.27
N ALA A 132 5.05 21.46 -13.60
CA ALA A 132 6.45 21.44 -14.00
C ALA A 132 7.15 20.13 -13.57
N PRO A 133 8.25 19.73 -14.22
CA PRO A 133 8.99 18.52 -13.88
C PRO A 133 9.50 18.51 -12.42
N GLU A 134 9.91 19.66 -11.88
CA GLU A 134 10.38 19.78 -10.49
C GLU A 134 9.26 19.47 -9.50
N VAL A 135 8.05 19.99 -9.77
CA VAL A 135 6.86 19.74 -8.94
C VAL A 135 6.47 18.26 -8.99
N MET A 136 6.56 17.63 -10.17
CA MET A 136 6.34 16.19 -10.33
C MET A 136 7.32 15.40 -9.47
N THR A 137 8.63 15.66 -9.58
CA THR A 137 9.64 14.93 -8.79
C THR A 137 9.50 15.13 -7.29
N ARG A 138 9.10 16.33 -6.85
CA ARG A 138 8.82 16.60 -5.43
C ARG A 138 7.63 15.76 -4.94
N LYS A 139 6.51 15.77 -5.67
CA LYS A 139 5.34 14.94 -5.35
C LYS A 139 5.66 13.44 -5.36
N MET A 140 6.42 12.96 -6.35
CA MET A 140 6.89 11.57 -6.34
C MET A 140 7.71 11.23 -5.09
N SER A 141 8.52 12.18 -4.60
CA SER A 141 9.28 12.00 -3.36
C SER A 141 8.40 12.03 -2.11
N GLU A 142 7.39 12.90 -2.06
CA GLU A 142 6.39 12.96 -0.99
C GLU A 142 5.57 11.65 -0.94
N ASP A 143 5.22 11.11 -2.11
CA ASP A 143 4.44 9.88 -2.29
C ASP A 143 5.30 8.63 -2.51
N ARG A 144 6.60 8.67 -2.21
CA ARG A 144 7.52 7.55 -2.50
C ARG A 144 7.04 6.25 -1.89
N SER A 145 6.59 6.33 -0.64
CA SER A 145 6.00 5.22 0.12
C SER A 145 4.82 4.56 -0.61
N ASN A 146 3.98 5.38 -1.25
CA ASN A 146 2.80 4.94 -1.97
C ASN A 146 3.15 4.30 -3.32
N LEU A 147 4.14 4.86 -4.02
CA LEU A 147 4.70 4.28 -5.26
C LEU A 147 5.26 2.88 -4.98
N GLU A 148 6.08 2.74 -3.94
CA GLU A 148 6.68 1.45 -3.56
C GLU A 148 5.60 0.43 -3.14
N ASP A 149 4.54 0.87 -2.46
CA ASP A 149 3.42 -0.01 -2.12
C ASP A 149 2.67 -0.51 -3.36
N ALA A 150 2.57 0.31 -4.42
CA ALA A 150 2.04 -0.05 -5.73
C ALA A 150 3.02 -0.88 -6.60
N GLY A 151 4.21 -1.19 -6.07
CA GLY A 151 5.26 -1.94 -6.76
C GLY A 151 6.05 -1.10 -7.77
N ILE A 152 5.95 0.23 -7.69
CA ILE A 152 6.65 1.18 -8.57
C ILE A 152 7.84 1.77 -7.81
N TYR A 153 9.03 1.59 -8.38
CA TYR A 153 10.27 2.05 -7.80
C TYR A 153 10.96 3.01 -8.76
N TYR A 154 11.68 4.00 -8.23
CA TYR A 154 12.40 4.94 -9.07
C TYR A 154 13.67 5.49 -8.42
N GLU A 155 14.61 5.90 -9.28
CA GLU A 155 15.80 6.65 -8.92
C GLU A 155 15.94 7.90 -9.79
N ILE A 156 16.39 9.01 -9.19
CA ILE A 156 16.72 10.24 -9.92
C ILE A 156 18.20 10.54 -9.74
N LYS A 157 18.94 10.58 -10.85
CA LYS A 157 20.38 10.84 -10.87
C LYS A 157 20.66 12.17 -11.57
N LYS A 158 21.59 12.96 -11.00
CA LYS A 158 22.08 14.20 -11.63
C LYS A 158 23.14 13.86 -12.67
N GLY A 159 22.86 14.13 -13.94
CA GLY A 159 23.86 14.08 -15.01
C GLY A 159 24.56 15.42 -15.23
N LYS A 160 25.48 15.48 -16.21
CA LYS A 160 26.23 16.70 -16.55
C LYS A 160 25.33 17.87 -16.94
N ASN A 161 24.28 17.61 -17.74
CA ASN A 161 23.43 18.65 -18.34
C ASN A 161 21.94 18.54 -17.96
N ALA A 162 21.52 17.46 -17.29
CA ALA A 162 20.11 17.21 -16.97
C ALA A 162 19.98 16.21 -15.81
N ARG A 163 18.78 16.11 -15.23
CA ARG A 163 18.42 15.02 -14.30
C ARG A 163 17.80 13.87 -15.09
N TYR A 164 18.14 12.66 -14.71
CA TYR A 164 17.64 11.43 -15.31
C TYR A 164 16.81 10.66 -14.30
N ILE A 165 15.71 10.08 -14.77
CA ILE A 165 14.87 9.18 -13.99
C ILE A 165 14.98 7.77 -14.56
N GLU A 166 15.11 6.81 -13.66
CA GLU A 166 14.96 5.38 -13.91
C GLU A 166 13.78 4.91 -13.06
N ILE A 167 12.72 4.39 -13.66
CA ILE A 167 11.49 3.96 -12.97
C ILE A 167 11.06 2.57 -13.46
N TRP A 168 10.77 1.64 -12.56
CA TRP A 168 10.50 0.24 -12.87
C TRP A 168 9.43 -0.37 -11.95
N ARG A 169 8.90 -1.53 -12.35
CA ARG A 169 7.90 -2.29 -11.57
C ARG A 169 8.53 -3.57 -11.01
N GLN A 170 8.18 -3.94 -9.77
CA GLN A 170 8.60 -5.18 -9.12
C GLN A 170 7.39 -5.97 -8.60
#